data_AF-A0A7J2NMN0-F1
#
_entry.id   AF-A0A7J2NMN0-F1
#
_cell.length_a   1.000
_cell.length_b   1.000
_cell.length_c   1.000
_cell.angle_alpha   90.00
_cell.angle_beta   90.00
_cell.angle_gamma   90.00
#
_symmetry.space_group_name_H-M   'P 1'
#
loop_
_entity.id
_entity.type
_entity.pdbx_description
1 polymer ?
#
loop_
_entity_poly.entity_id
_entity_poly.type
_entity_poly.pdbx_seq_one_letter_code
_entity_poly.pdbx_strand_id
1 'polypeptide(L)'
;MVELTWTGKYDASGRKVAPLRLKLPFQTVETVNESAQERQMMLDMFTAGRPAEGRNRLIWSDKKYVLPALLDEFAGEVNLIYIDPPFN
;
A
#
# COMPACT_ATOMS: atom_id res chain seq x y z
N MET A 1 -27.87 13.08 -16.43
CA MET A 1 -26.58 12.75 -15.76
C MET A 1 -25.56 12.52 -16.86
N VAL A 2 -24.40 13.17 -16.80
CA VAL A 2 -23.34 13.03 -17.82
C VAL A 2 -22.26 12.11 -17.25
N GLU A 3 -21.79 11.15 -18.04
CA GLU A 3 -20.77 10.18 -17.64
C GLU A 3 -19.71 10.01 -18.72
N LEU A 4 -18.42 9.96 -18.33
CA LEU A 4 -17.31 9.56 -19.20
C LEU A 4 -17.22 8.04 -19.29
N THR A 5 -17.32 7.48 -20.49
CA THR A 5 -17.26 6.03 -20.75
C THR A 5 -16.05 5.67 -21.61
N TRP A 6 -15.49 4.48 -21.39
CA TRP A 6 -14.40 3.93 -22.20
C TRP A 6 -14.50 2.39 -22.28
N THR A 7 -13.84 1.80 -23.26
CA THR A 7 -13.78 0.34 -23.44
C THR A 7 -13.17 -0.32 -22.20
N GLY A 8 -13.90 -1.26 -21.59
CA GLY A 8 -13.45 -1.96 -20.38
C GLY A 8 -13.87 -1.31 -19.06
N LYS A 9 -14.58 -0.17 -19.08
CA LYS A 9 -15.17 0.41 -17.86
C LYS A 9 -16.24 -0.49 -17.23
N TYR A 10 -17.01 -1.18 -18.06
CA TYR A 10 -18.07 -2.10 -17.68
C TYR A 10 -17.79 -3.49 -18.23
N ASP A 11 -18.14 -4.52 -17.46
CA ASP A 11 -18.08 -5.91 -17.91
C ASP A 11 -19.24 -6.25 -18.87
N ALA A 12 -19.24 -7.46 -19.42
CA ALA A 12 -20.28 -7.93 -20.35
C ALA A 12 -21.70 -7.95 -19.73
N SER A 13 -21.80 -7.94 -18.39
CA SER A 13 -23.06 -7.85 -17.65
C SER A 13 -23.45 -6.42 -17.25
N GLY A 14 -22.72 -5.41 -17.73
CA GLY A 14 -22.98 -4.00 -17.46
C GLY A 14 -22.53 -3.53 -16.07
N ARG A 15 -21.75 -4.32 -15.33
CA ARG A 15 -21.23 -3.93 -14.01
C ARG A 15 -19.90 -3.20 -14.15
N LYS A 16 -19.68 -2.17 -13.33
CA LYS A 16 -18.43 -1.41 -13.34
C LYS A 16 -17.26 -2.31 -12.93
N VAL A 17 -16.22 -2.35 -13.75
CA VAL A 17 -15.01 -3.11 -13.44
C VAL A 17 -14.28 -2.45 -12.27
N ALA A 18 -14.03 -3.23 -11.22
CA ALA A 18 -13.31 -2.77 -10.04
C ALA A 18 -11.81 -3.14 -10.13
N PRO A 19 -10.90 -2.31 -9.58
CA PRO A 19 -9.51 -2.68 -9.40
C PRO A 19 -9.37 -3.95 -8.55
N LEU A 20 -8.27 -4.69 -8.74
CA LEU A 20 -7.94 -5.84 -7.88
C LEU A 20 -7.80 -5.38 -6.42
N ARG A 21 -8.46 -6.11 -5.51
CA ARG A 21 -8.42 -5.86 -4.06
C ARG A 21 -7.89 -7.09 -3.32
N LEU A 22 -6.63 -7.42 -3.57
CA LEU A 22 -5.94 -8.51 -2.90
C LEU A 22 -4.95 -7.95 -1.87
N LYS A 23 -5.14 -8.31 -0.60
CA LYS A 23 -4.23 -7.95 0.49
C LYS A 23 -3.10 -8.98 0.59
N LEU A 24 -1.89 -8.58 0.23
CA LEU A 24 -0.68 -9.39 0.40
C LEU A 24 0.11 -8.92 1.64
N PRO A 25 0.78 -9.82 2.37
CA PRO A 25 1.62 -9.44 3.49
C PRO A 25 2.88 -8.71 3.02
N PHE A 26 3.37 -7.76 3.82
CA PHE A 26 4.65 -7.11 3.59
C PHE A 26 5.79 -7.93 4.22
N GLN A 27 6.92 -7.96 3.53
CA GLN A 27 8.18 -8.44 4.06
C GLN A 27 9.16 -7.27 4.14
N THR A 28 9.77 -7.06 5.30
CA THR A 28 10.85 -6.09 5.47
C THR A 28 12.16 -6.73 4.99
N VAL A 29 12.82 -6.09 4.03
CA VAL A 29 14.09 -6.57 3.46
C VAL A 29 15.29 -5.90 4.12
N GLU A 30 15.16 -4.60 4.44
CA GLU A 30 16.21 -3.79 5.05
C GLU A 30 15.59 -2.74 5.97
N THR A 31 16.29 -2.42 7.06
CA THR A 31 16.01 -1.24 7.88
C THR A 31 17.28 -0.42 8.04
N VAL A 32 17.22 0.86 7.68
CA VAL A 32 18.36 1.78 7.70
C VAL A 32 18.24 2.72 8.91
N ASN A 33 19.38 3.12 9.49
CA ASN A 33 19.49 4.03 10.63
C ASN A 33 18.91 3.50 11.96
N GLU A 34 18.96 2.20 12.20
CA GLU A 34 18.62 1.64 13.51
C GLU A 34 19.82 1.63 14.47
N SER A 35 19.63 2.21 15.65
CA SER A 35 20.55 2.02 16.78
C SER A 35 20.59 0.56 17.22
N ALA A 36 21.65 0.14 17.91
CA ALA A 36 21.78 -1.23 18.42
C ALA A 36 20.63 -1.59 19.39
N GLN A 37 20.15 -0.62 20.18
CA GLN A 37 19.01 -0.80 21.08
C GLN A 37 17.69 -0.98 20.31
N GLU A 38 17.46 -0.21 19.25
CA GLU A 38 16.29 -0.38 18.39
C GLU A 38 16.30 -1.71 17.65
N ARG A 39 17.49 -2.21 17.25
CA ARG A 39 17.64 -3.55 16.66
C ARG A 39 17.28 -4.67 17.65
N GLN A 40 17.69 -4.54 18.91
CA GLN A 40 17.33 -5.49 19.98
C GLN A 40 15.82 -5.49 20.23
N MET A 41 15.23 -4.29 20.34
CA MET A 41 13.77 -4.11 20.43
C MET A 41 13.05 -4.68 19.21
N MET A 42 13.58 -4.51 17.99
CA MET A 42 12.95 -5.02 16.76
C MET A 42 12.96 -6.55 16.70
N LEU A 43 14.01 -7.22 17.19
CA LEU A 43 14.01 -8.69 17.33
C LEU A 43 12.90 -9.17 18.29
N ASP A 44 12.70 -8.45 19.40
CA ASP A 44 11.61 -8.68 20.36
C ASP A 44 10.24 -8.22 19.84
N MET A 45 10.20 -7.30 18.87
CA MET A 45 8.98 -6.76 18.26
C MET A 45 8.53 -7.61 17.06
N PHE A 46 9.46 -8.26 16.36
CA PHE A 46 9.20 -9.23 15.30
C PHE A 46 8.51 -10.49 15.86
N THR A 47 8.80 -10.85 17.11
CA THR A 47 8.06 -11.87 17.86
C THR A 47 6.72 -11.37 18.41
N ALA A 48 6.53 -10.06 18.56
CA ALA A 48 5.32 -9.44 19.12
C ALA A 48 4.35 -8.79 18.11
N GLY A 49 4.71 -8.72 16.82
CA GLY A 49 3.84 -8.29 15.72
C GLY A 49 3.35 -6.84 15.77
N ARG A 50 4.03 -5.92 16.49
CA ARG A 50 3.63 -4.50 16.56
C ARG A 50 4.26 -3.67 15.44
N PRO A 51 3.53 -2.73 14.81
CA PRO A 51 4.08 -1.86 13.76
C PRO A 51 5.04 -0.83 14.35
N ALA A 52 6.09 -0.51 13.59
CA ALA A 52 7.02 0.57 13.89
C ALA A 52 6.35 1.92 13.55
N GLU A 53 5.76 2.58 14.54
CA GLU A 53 5.09 3.87 14.36
C GLU A 53 6.08 4.95 13.86
N GLY A 54 5.64 5.75 12.86
CA GLY A 54 6.30 7.01 12.50
C GLY A 54 7.51 6.94 11.57
N ARG A 55 7.79 5.81 10.92
CA ARG A 55 8.92 5.67 9.99
C ARG A 55 8.52 5.83 8.52
N ASN A 56 9.37 6.47 7.74
CA ASN A 56 9.26 6.49 6.29
C ASN A 56 9.48 5.07 5.74
N ARG A 57 8.62 4.62 4.82
CA ARG A 57 8.73 3.29 4.20
C ARG A 57 8.96 3.43 2.70
N LEU A 58 9.99 2.76 2.21
CA LEU A 58 10.15 2.50 0.78
C LEU A 58 9.60 1.10 0.50
N ILE A 59 8.57 1.03 -0.34
CA ILE A 59 7.87 -0.23 -0.66
C ILE A 59 8.10 -0.53 -2.14
N TRP A 60 8.65 -1.71 -2.43
CA TRP A 60 8.90 -2.16 -3.80
C TRP A 60 7.94 -3.31 -4.18
N SER A 61 6.96 -3.01 -5.03
CA SER A 61 6.08 -4.00 -5.68
C SER A 61 5.18 -3.31 -6.73
N ASP A 62 4.29 -4.05 -7.38
CA ASP A 62 3.24 -3.49 -8.24
C ASP A 62 2.16 -2.81 -7.36
N LYS A 63 1.84 -1.55 -7.69
CA LYS A 63 0.84 -0.73 -6.98
C LYS A 63 -0.53 -1.40 -6.83
N LYS A 64 -0.90 -2.32 -7.73
CA LYS A 64 -2.17 -3.07 -7.65
C LYS A 64 -2.25 -4.01 -6.44
N TYR A 65 -1.12 -4.36 -5.85
CA TYR A 65 -1.05 -5.16 -4.61
C TYR A 65 -0.68 -4.31 -3.40
N VAL A 66 0.17 -3.29 -3.58
CA VAL A 66 0.60 -2.40 -2.49
C VAL A 66 -0.56 -1.62 -1.90
N LEU A 67 -1.35 -0.93 -2.74
CA LEU A 67 -2.38 -0.02 -2.25
C LEU A 67 -3.48 -0.75 -1.46
N PRO A 68 -4.04 -1.90 -1.93
CA PRO A 68 -4.99 -2.66 -1.12
C PRO A 68 -4.42 -3.15 0.21
N ALA A 69 -3.13 -3.50 0.26
CA ALA A 69 -2.50 -3.99 1.48
C ALA A 69 -2.31 -2.91 2.56
N LEU A 70 -2.20 -1.65 2.15
CA LEU A 70 -2.06 -0.49 3.04
C LEU A 70 -3.39 0.05 3.56
N LEU A 71 -4.54 -0.39 3.03
CA LEU A 71 -5.83 0.18 3.41
C LEU A 71 -6.14 0.03 4.90
N ASP A 72 -5.81 -1.11 5.51
CA ASP A 72 -6.10 -1.35 6.93
C ASP A 72 -5.36 -0.38 7.86
N GLU A 73 -4.23 0.17 7.41
CA GLU A 73 -3.40 1.09 8.20
C GLU A 73 -3.62 2.57 7.81
N PHE A 74 -3.94 2.87 6.54
CA PHE A 74 -4.00 4.26 6.03
C PHE A 74 -5.33 4.71 5.42
N ALA A 75 -6.38 3.88 5.45
CA ALA A 75 -7.67 4.31 4.93
C ALA A 75 -8.19 5.52 5.73
N GLY A 76 -8.26 6.69 5.08
CA GLY A 76 -8.68 7.94 5.72
C GLY A 76 -7.55 8.74 6.38
N GLU A 77 -6.34 8.19 6.48
CA GLU A 77 -5.22 8.82 7.21
C GLU A 77 -4.26 9.61 6.29
N VAL A 78 -4.33 9.42 4.96
CA VAL A 78 -3.39 10.05 4.02
C VAL A 78 -3.77 11.51 3.75
N ASN A 79 -2.90 12.45 4.11
CA ASN A 79 -3.14 13.88 3.89
C ASN A 79 -2.75 14.38 2.49
N LEU A 80 -1.73 13.77 1.86
CA LEU A 80 -1.22 14.19 0.56
C LEU A 80 -0.71 13.00 -0.25
N ILE A 81 -1.04 12.96 -1.54
CA ILE A 81 -0.52 12.00 -2.50
C ILE A 81 0.08 12.77 -3.67
N TYR A 82 1.36 12.57 -3.93
CA TYR A 82 2.02 13.00 -5.16
C TYR A 82 2.25 11.80 -6.06
N ILE A 83 1.83 11.90 -7.32
CA ILE A 83 2.11 10.90 -8.36
C ILE A 83 2.54 11.61 -9.65
N ASP A 84 3.51 11.00 -10.33
CA ASP A 84 3.95 11.39 -11.67
C ASP A 84 3.74 10.18 -12.61
N PRO A 85 2.48 9.93 -13.05
CA PRO A 85 2.18 8.79 -13.92
C PRO A 85 2.67 9.05 -15.35
N PRO A 86 2.81 8.00 -16.19
CA PRO A 86 3.06 8.19 -17.61
C PRO A 86 1.95 9.03 -18.27
N PHE A 87 2.32 9.88 -19.22
CA PHE A 87 1.45 10.91 -19.81
C PHE A 87 0.50 10.44 -20.93
N ASN A 88 0.32 9.12 -21.10
CA ASN A 88 -0.39 8.53 -22.23
C ASN A 88 -1.60 7.70 -21.80
#